data_AF-A0A7L4RLH1-F1
#
_entry.id   AF-A0A7L4RLH1-F1
#
_cell.length_a   1.000
_cell.length_b   1.000
_cell.length_c   1.000
_cell.angle_alpha   90.00
_cell.angle_beta   90.00
_cell.angle_gamma   90.00
#
_symmetry.space_group_name_H-M   'P 1'
#
loop_
_entity.id
_entity.type
_entity.pdbx_description
1 polymer ?
#
loop_
_entity_poly.entity_id
_entity_poly.type
_entity_poly.pdbx_seq_one_letter_code
_entity_poly.pdbx_strand_id
1 'polypeptide(L)'
;MGDPRKKRKLYEKPKKLWDSKRIEEEKSLREEFGLKNARELWRMQTILRKIRREARRLLSKKGKNVEGRAEQLLKRVKKFLINKQDATLDDVLALTTGDILARRLESIVLKKNLAKTAKQARQFIVHGHVSVDGRKVTAPSYLTSFNEEPHVNWFKKPIAGANAGGPNGGEPASHSPHPTHSAHAAQHSHAVHPAHAAPKAEKAVASPEKPAAVEPVENSVTA
;
A
#
# COMPACT_ATOMS: atom_id res chain seq x y z
N MET A 1 33.47 4.62 37.16
CA MET A 1 33.00 4.78 35.77
C MET A 1 31.67 4.02 35.64
N GLY A 2 30.62 4.64 35.10
CA GLY A 2 29.29 4.01 34.99
C GLY A 2 29.15 3.04 33.81
N ASP A 3 28.04 2.31 33.77
CA ASP A 3 27.75 1.35 32.70
C ASP A 3 27.51 2.03 31.32
N PRO A 4 28.03 1.47 30.22
CA PRO A 4 27.85 2.03 28.88
C PRO A 4 26.41 1.84 28.34
N ARG A 5 25.93 2.81 27.56
CA ARG A 5 24.59 2.77 26.95
C ARG A 5 24.49 1.72 25.83
N LYS A 6 23.71 0.66 26.05
CA LYS A 6 23.47 -0.42 25.07
C LYS A 6 22.44 -0.02 23.99
N LYS A 7 22.63 -0.50 22.75
CA LYS A 7 21.67 -0.34 21.64
C LYS A 7 20.38 -1.11 21.96
N ARG A 8 19.22 -0.43 21.88
CA ARG A 8 17.90 -1.02 22.14
C ARG A 8 17.21 -1.42 20.83
N LYS A 9 16.34 -2.43 20.90
CA LYS A 9 15.52 -2.85 19.75
C LYS A 9 14.49 -1.76 19.41
N LEU A 10 14.18 -1.64 18.11
CA LEU A 10 13.19 -0.70 17.59
C LEU A 10 11.76 -1.26 17.58
N TYR A 11 11.60 -2.54 17.94
CA TYR A 11 10.33 -3.24 17.95
C TYR A 11 10.19 -4.04 19.24
N GLU A 12 8.94 -4.21 19.67
CA GLU A 12 8.55 -5.07 20.79
C GLU A 12 7.86 -6.31 20.24
N LYS A 13 8.20 -7.50 20.76
CA LYS A 13 7.51 -8.74 20.40
C LYS A 13 6.16 -8.82 21.12
N PRO A 14 5.18 -9.55 20.56
CA PRO A 14 3.96 -9.92 21.28
C PRO A 14 4.28 -10.63 22.60
N LYS A 15 3.46 -10.41 23.63
CA LYS A 15 3.59 -11.10 24.92
C LYS A 15 3.25 -12.59 24.80
N LYS A 16 2.12 -12.90 24.16
CA LYS A 16 1.67 -14.26 23.88
C LYS A 16 2.06 -14.63 22.45
N LEU A 17 2.79 -15.73 22.30
CA LEU A 17 3.29 -16.20 21.01
C LEU A 17 2.16 -16.80 20.16
N TRP A 18 1.45 -17.78 20.71
CA TRP A 18 0.35 -18.47 20.02
C TRP A 18 -0.99 -17.87 20.41
N ASP A 19 -1.40 -16.88 19.63
CA ASP A 19 -2.70 -16.23 19.76
C ASP A 19 -3.30 -16.15 18.36
N SER A 20 -4.34 -16.96 18.13
CA SER A 20 -4.92 -17.15 16.79
C SER A 20 -5.42 -15.85 16.19
N LYS A 21 -6.16 -15.06 16.98
CA LYS A 21 -6.74 -13.78 16.53
C LYS A 21 -5.65 -12.81 16.10
N ARG A 22 -4.63 -12.64 16.94
CA ARG A 22 -3.47 -11.79 16.63
C ARG A 22 -2.73 -12.27 15.38
N ILE A 23 -2.51 -13.58 15.24
CA ILE A 23 -1.78 -14.14 14.09
C ILE A 23 -2.53 -13.89 12.80
N GLU A 24 -3.85 -14.04 12.82
CA GLU A 24 -4.73 -13.78 11.68
C GLU A 24 -4.75 -12.29 11.29
N GLU A 25 -4.91 -11.38 12.26
CA GLU A 25 -4.82 -9.94 12.04
C GLU A 25 -3.44 -9.50 11.51
N GLU A 26 -2.35 -10.06 12.05
CA GLU A 26 -1.01 -9.75 11.56
C GLU A 26 -0.75 -10.31 10.17
N LYS A 27 -1.40 -11.44 9.83
CA LYS A 27 -1.31 -12.05 8.50
C LYS A 27 -2.07 -11.20 7.47
N SER A 28 -3.30 -10.78 7.77
CA SER A 28 -4.08 -9.92 6.85
C SER A 28 -3.36 -8.61 6.55
N LEU A 29 -2.87 -7.91 7.57
CA LEU A 29 -2.07 -6.68 7.40
C LEU A 29 -0.77 -6.92 6.63
N ARG A 30 -0.14 -8.09 6.81
CA ARG A 30 1.08 -8.42 6.09
C ARG A 30 0.82 -8.66 4.61
N GLU A 31 -0.31 -9.28 4.27
CA GLU A 31 -0.71 -9.55 2.90
C GLU A 31 -1.15 -8.27 2.19
N GLU A 32 -1.99 -7.46 2.82
CA GLU A 32 -2.48 -6.17 2.29
C GLU A 32 -1.32 -5.22 1.92
N PHE A 33 -0.37 -5.03 2.84
CA PHE A 33 0.75 -4.10 2.65
C PHE A 33 2.00 -4.77 2.07
N GLY A 34 1.95 -6.07 1.75
CA GLY A 34 3.06 -6.82 1.14
C GLY A 34 4.33 -6.91 2.00
N LEU A 35 4.21 -6.96 3.33
CA LEU A 35 5.38 -6.94 4.22
C LEU A 35 6.14 -8.26 4.17
N LYS A 36 7.48 -8.21 4.13
CA LYS A 36 8.31 -9.43 4.12
C LYS A 36 8.22 -10.22 5.42
N ASN A 37 8.26 -9.52 6.56
CA ASN A 37 8.39 -10.12 7.89
C ASN A 37 7.46 -9.45 8.90
N ALA A 38 6.97 -10.22 9.89
CA ALA A 38 6.20 -9.69 11.02
C ALA A 38 6.96 -8.62 11.83
N ARG A 39 8.30 -8.66 11.82
CA ARG A 39 9.14 -7.64 12.48
C ARG A 39 8.88 -6.22 11.94
N GLU A 40 8.56 -6.09 10.65
CA GLU A 40 8.25 -4.78 10.06
C GLU A 40 6.94 -4.23 10.62
N LEU A 41 5.92 -5.09 10.71
CA LEU A 41 4.64 -4.78 11.33
C LEU A 41 4.83 -4.40 12.80
N TRP A 42 5.56 -5.20 13.58
CA TRP A 42 5.83 -4.91 14.99
C TRP A 42 6.58 -3.60 15.20
N ARG A 43 7.47 -3.22 14.27
CA ARG A 43 8.15 -1.92 14.33
C ARG A 43 7.14 -0.77 14.18
N MET A 44 6.21 -0.86 13.23
CA MET A 44 5.17 0.15 13.04
C MET A 44 4.20 0.21 14.23
N GLN A 45 3.75 -0.94 14.72
CA GLN A 45 2.97 -1.02 15.96
C GLN A 45 3.69 -0.40 17.15
N THR A 46 5.01 -0.63 17.28
CA THR A 46 5.81 -0.06 18.37
C THR A 46 5.91 1.46 18.27
N ILE A 47 6.03 2.01 17.06
CA ILE A 47 6.01 3.47 16.84
C ILE A 47 4.65 4.04 17.26
N LEU A 48 3.56 3.45 16.79
CA LEU A 48 2.20 3.89 17.14
C LEU A 48 1.94 3.79 18.65
N ARG A 49 2.36 2.70 19.30
CA ARG A 49 2.26 2.55 20.77
C ARG A 49 3.00 3.65 21.52
N LYS A 50 4.17 4.08 21.04
CA LYS A 50 4.93 5.18 21.65
C LYS A 50 4.19 6.51 21.51
N ILE A 51 3.69 6.80 20.31
CA ILE A 51 2.89 8.00 20.02
C ILE A 51 1.65 8.05 20.93
N ARG A 52 0.86 6.98 20.96
CA ARG A 52 -0.35 6.88 21.81
C ARG A 52 -0.03 6.94 23.31
N ARG A 53 1.11 6.39 23.75
CA ARG A 53 1.55 6.48 25.16
C ARG A 53 1.91 7.92 25.52
N GLU A 54 2.57 8.64 24.61
CA GLU A 54 2.88 10.05 24.79
C GLU A 54 1.59 10.89 24.85
N ALA A 55 0.66 10.68 23.92
CA ALA A 55 -0.65 11.35 23.91
C ALA A 55 -1.43 11.14 25.23
N ARG A 56 -1.57 9.90 25.70
CA ARG A 56 -2.23 9.61 27.00
C ARG A 56 -1.55 10.30 28.18
N ARG A 57 -0.22 10.37 28.18
CA ARG A 57 0.53 11.07 29.23
C ARG A 57 0.30 12.57 29.23
N LEU A 58 0.12 13.17 28.04
CA LEU A 58 -0.12 14.59 27.89
C LEU A 58 -1.57 14.95 28.26
N LEU A 59 -2.55 14.12 27.90
CA LEU A 59 -3.95 14.30 28.31
C LEU A 59 -4.14 14.26 29.83
N SER A 60 -3.39 13.40 30.53
CA SER A 60 -3.55 13.24 31.98
C SER A 60 -2.80 14.30 32.81
N LYS A 61 -1.75 14.93 32.28
CA LYS A 61 -0.90 15.85 33.04
C LYS A 61 -1.37 17.30 32.90
N LYS A 62 -1.37 18.05 34.00
CA LYS A 62 -1.60 19.51 34.01
C LYS A 62 -0.29 20.24 34.33
N GLY A 63 0.05 21.30 33.59
CA GLY A 63 1.23 22.14 33.88
C GLY A 63 1.75 22.91 32.65
N LYS A 64 2.58 23.94 32.91
CA LYS A 64 3.05 24.93 31.92
C LYS A 64 3.78 24.34 30.68
N ASN A 65 4.41 23.18 30.81
CA ASN A 65 5.18 22.54 29.73
C ASN A 65 4.40 21.46 28.95
N VAL A 66 3.12 21.25 29.25
CA VAL A 66 2.32 20.18 28.63
C VAL A 66 1.81 20.61 27.26
N GLU A 67 1.30 21.82 27.13
CA GLU A 67 0.73 22.38 25.90
C GLU A 67 1.76 22.39 24.76
N GLY A 68 2.95 22.97 25.01
CA GLY A 68 4.02 22.97 24.00
C GLY A 68 4.49 21.56 23.60
N ARG A 69 4.45 20.57 24.50
CA ARG A 69 4.76 19.17 24.16
C ARG A 69 3.64 18.51 23.35
N ALA A 70 2.38 18.84 23.65
CA ALA A 70 1.23 18.40 22.86
C ALA A 70 1.30 18.94 21.43
N GLU A 71 1.61 20.22 21.26
CA GLU A 71 1.82 20.84 19.95
C GLU A 71 2.96 20.18 19.18
N GLN A 72 4.09 19.89 19.84
CA GLN A 72 5.22 19.19 19.22
C GLN A 72 4.86 17.74 18.81
N LEU A 73 4.06 17.04 19.61
CA LEU A 73 3.55 15.72 19.25
C LEU A 73 2.62 15.82 18.05
N LEU A 74 1.64 16.73 18.08
CA LEU A 74 0.71 16.95 16.99
C LEU A 74 1.43 17.37 15.71
N LYS A 75 2.43 18.25 15.77
CA LYS A 75 3.24 18.64 14.61
C LYS A 75 3.94 17.43 13.96
N ARG A 76 4.51 16.53 14.76
CA ARG A 76 5.14 15.30 14.26
C ARG A 76 4.11 14.35 13.64
N VAL A 77 2.96 14.16 14.29
CA VAL A 77 1.90 13.26 13.81
C VAL A 77 1.24 13.82 12.55
N LYS A 78 0.89 15.11 12.51
CA LYS A 78 0.30 15.80 11.36
C LYS A 78 1.19 15.69 10.11
N LYS A 79 2.51 15.76 10.28
CA LYS A 79 3.45 15.62 9.15
C LYS A 79 3.31 14.30 8.39
N PHE A 80 2.97 13.20 9.07
CA PHE A 80 2.97 11.87 8.47
C PHE A 80 1.60 11.18 8.45
N LEU A 81 0.80 11.26 9.51
CA LEU A 81 -0.34 10.36 9.75
C LEU A 81 -1.70 11.06 9.66
N ILE A 82 -1.80 12.36 9.97
CA ILE A 82 -3.08 13.09 9.98
C ILE A 82 -2.99 14.34 9.11
N ASN A 83 -3.78 14.42 8.04
CA ASN A 83 -3.81 15.59 7.16
C ASN A 83 -4.86 16.65 7.57
N LYS A 84 -5.52 16.49 8.72
CA LYS A 84 -6.50 17.45 9.24
C LYS A 84 -5.80 18.60 9.96
N GLN A 85 -6.20 19.84 9.67
CA GLN A 85 -5.65 21.03 10.34
C GLN A 85 -6.03 21.08 11.82
N ASP A 86 -7.25 20.67 12.17
CA ASP A 86 -7.79 20.71 13.53
C ASP A 86 -7.57 19.42 14.34
N ALA A 87 -6.51 18.66 14.04
CA ALA A 87 -6.27 17.40 14.73
C ALA A 87 -6.01 17.60 16.23
N THR A 88 -6.74 16.86 17.04
CA THR A 88 -6.68 16.84 18.51
C THR A 88 -5.87 15.64 19.02
N LEU A 89 -5.60 15.59 20.33
CA LEU A 89 -4.92 14.44 20.94
C LEU A 89 -5.77 13.16 20.91
N ASP A 90 -7.09 13.29 20.89
CA ASP A 90 -8.01 12.13 20.82
C ASP A 90 -7.95 11.47 19.44
N ASP A 91 -7.80 12.24 18.37
CA ASP A 91 -7.58 11.72 17.02
C ASP A 91 -6.31 10.85 16.95
N VAL A 92 -5.26 11.24 17.68
CA VAL A 92 -4.01 10.48 17.77
C VAL A 92 -4.22 9.12 18.45
N LEU A 93 -5.17 9.02 19.38
CA LEU A 93 -5.53 7.77 20.03
C LEU A 93 -6.30 6.84 19.08
N ALA A 94 -7.11 7.39 18.17
CA ALA A 94 -7.88 6.63 17.19
C ALA A 94 -7.01 6.00 16.08
N LEU A 95 -5.84 6.57 15.76
CA LEU A 95 -4.94 6.11 14.69
C LEU A 95 -4.66 4.61 14.69
N THR A 96 -4.91 3.92 13.59
CA THR A 96 -4.75 2.47 13.45
C THR A 96 -3.34 2.08 12.96
N THR A 97 -3.06 0.77 12.96
CA THR A 97 -1.81 0.24 12.39
C THR A 97 -1.76 0.39 10.87
N GLY A 98 -2.92 0.34 10.19
CA GLY A 98 -3.02 0.54 8.75
C GLY A 98 -2.58 1.94 8.34
N ASP A 99 -2.96 2.96 9.11
CA ASP A 99 -2.63 4.36 8.82
C ASP A 99 -1.12 4.59 8.72
N ILE A 100 -0.34 4.02 9.63
CA ILE A 100 1.13 4.15 9.60
C ILE A 100 1.77 3.27 8.51
N LEU A 101 1.19 2.12 8.19
CA LEU A 101 1.68 1.26 7.11
C LEU A 101 1.47 1.91 5.73
N ALA A 102 0.33 2.56 5.53
CA ALA A 102 -0.01 3.27 4.30
C ALA A 102 0.96 4.41 3.96
N ARG A 103 1.67 4.97 4.95
CA ARG A 103 2.67 6.05 4.75
C ARG A 103 4.05 5.56 4.33
N ARG A 104 4.27 4.25 4.30
CA ARG A 104 5.55 3.71 3.83
C ARG A 104 5.73 4.01 2.34
N LEU A 105 6.98 4.26 1.94
CA LEU A 105 7.32 4.51 0.54
C LEU A 105 6.85 3.37 -0.37
N GLU A 106 6.97 2.12 0.08
CA GLU A 106 6.46 0.93 -0.63
C GLU A 106 4.96 1.03 -0.97
N SER A 107 4.15 1.40 0.01
CA SER A 107 2.70 1.56 -0.15
C SER A 107 2.33 2.76 -1.01
N ILE A 108 3.09 3.86 -0.90
CA ILE A 108 2.86 5.07 -1.70
C ILE A 108 3.22 4.82 -3.18
N VAL A 109 4.30 4.10 -3.45
CA VAL A 109 4.69 3.70 -4.82
C VAL A 109 3.61 2.84 -5.46
N LEU A 110 3.01 1.92 -4.71
CA LEU A 110 1.87 1.13 -5.16
C LEU A 110 0.62 2.00 -5.41
N LYS A 111 0.29 2.89 -4.46
CA LYS A 111 -0.85 3.83 -4.58
C LYS A 111 -0.72 4.77 -5.78
N LYS A 112 0.50 5.16 -6.15
CA LYS A 112 0.81 5.99 -7.32
C LYS A 112 0.91 5.21 -8.64
N ASN A 113 0.59 3.92 -8.65
CA ASN A 113 0.69 3.04 -9.81
C ASN A 113 2.09 2.99 -10.47
N LEU A 114 3.15 3.34 -9.72
CA LEU A 114 4.53 3.22 -10.20
C LEU A 114 4.99 1.75 -10.22
N ALA A 115 4.29 0.88 -9.50
CA ALA A 115 4.47 -0.56 -9.50
C ALA A 115 3.11 -1.24 -9.48
N LYS A 116 3.02 -2.44 -10.06
CA LYS A 116 1.80 -3.26 -10.10
C LYS A 116 1.60 -4.09 -8.83
N THR A 117 2.69 -4.42 -8.13
CA THR A 117 2.67 -5.25 -6.92
C THR A 117 3.59 -4.68 -5.84
N ALA A 118 3.31 -4.98 -4.56
CA ALA A 118 4.18 -4.57 -3.46
C ALA A 118 5.61 -5.12 -3.59
N LYS A 119 5.76 -6.36 -4.07
CA LYS A 119 7.08 -6.98 -4.34
C LYS A 119 7.86 -6.19 -5.39
N GLN A 120 7.19 -5.77 -6.47
CA GLN A 120 7.80 -4.96 -7.52
C GLN A 120 8.17 -3.56 -7.00
N ALA A 121 7.29 -2.92 -6.22
CA ALA A 121 7.58 -1.63 -5.58
C ALA A 121 8.85 -1.72 -4.72
N ARG A 122 8.98 -2.79 -3.94
CA ARG A 122 10.15 -3.06 -3.10
C ARG A 122 11.42 -3.23 -3.93
N GLN A 123 11.36 -3.95 -5.04
CA GLN A 123 12.49 -4.12 -5.96
C GLN A 123 12.94 -2.78 -6.53
N PHE A 124 11.99 -1.96 -7.00
CA PHE A 124 12.30 -0.63 -7.54
C PHE A 124 12.94 0.29 -6.51
N ILE A 125 12.45 0.27 -5.27
CA ILE A 125 13.03 1.04 -4.17
C ILE A 125 14.45 0.54 -3.85
N VAL A 126 14.63 -0.76 -3.63
CA VAL A 126 15.94 -1.33 -3.23
C VAL A 126 17.00 -1.14 -4.32
N HIS A 127 16.63 -1.32 -5.58
CA HIS A 127 17.53 -1.03 -6.72
C HIS A 127 17.72 0.48 -6.93
N GLY A 128 16.84 1.29 -6.33
CA GLY A 128 16.93 2.74 -6.27
C GLY A 128 16.55 3.43 -7.58
N HIS A 129 15.49 2.91 -8.19
CA HIS A 129 14.80 3.55 -9.31
C HIS A 129 13.80 4.62 -8.84
N VAL A 130 13.50 4.69 -7.54
CA VAL A 130 12.56 5.65 -6.97
C VAL A 130 13.30 6.79 -6.27
N SER A 131 12.79 8.00 -6.43
CA SER A 131 13.22 9.20 -5.71
C SER A 131 12.07 9.84 -4.93
N VAL A 132 12.43 10.48 -3.82
CA VAL A 132 11.55 11.36 -3.04
C VAL A 132 12.22 12.73 -3.01
N ASP A 133 11.54 13.76 -3.50
CA ASP A 133 12.07 15.14 -3.53
C ASP A 133 13.44 15.22 -4.23
N GLY A 134 13.54 14.56 -5.40
CA GLY A 134 14.77 14.49 -6.20
C GLY A 134 15.89 13.60 -5.62
N ARG A 135 15.73 13.08 -4.41
CA ARG A 135 16.74 12.23 -3.74
C ARG A 135 16.43 10.76 -3.90
N LYS A 136 17.42 9.97 -4.29
CA LYS A 136 17.31 8.50 -4.37
C LYS A 136 17.08 7.90 -2.97
N VAL A 137 16.01 7.13 -2.80
CA VAL A 137 15.70 6.45 -1.54
C VAL A 137 15.69 4.94 -1.75
N THR A 138 16.49 4.21 -0.98
CA THR A 138 16.66 2.74 -1.10
C THR A 138 15.94 1.95 -0.01
N ALA A 139 15.32 2.62 0.95
CA ALA A 139 14.66 2.00 2.09
C ALA A 139 13.13 1.93 1.90
N PRO A 140 12.53 0.73 1.73
CA PRO A 140 11.07 0.58 1.60
C PRO A 140 10.29 1.02 2.85
N SER A 141 10.95 0.97 4.01
CA SER A 141 10.39 1.40 5.30
C SER A 141 10.47 2.91 5.55
N TYR A 142 10.88 3.70 4.55
CA TYR A 142 10.86 5.15 4.64
C TYR A 142 9.43 5.64 4.84
N LEU A 143 9.21 6.49 5.85
CA LEU A 143 7.90 7.12 6.10
C LEU A 143 7.86 8.44 5.35
N THR A 144 6.97 8.53 4.37
CA THR A 144 6.85 9.69 3.50
C THR A 144 5.88 10.69 4.11
N SER A 145 6.30 11.96 4.23
CA SER A 145 5.41 13.02 4.70
C SER A 145 4.37 13.38 3.65
N PHE A 146 3.28 14.05 4.03
CA PHE A 146 2.26 14.47 3.06
C PHE A 146 2.81 15.43 2.01
N ASN A 147 3.76 16.30 2.38
CA ASN A 147 4.40 17.24 1.45
C ASN A 147 5.34 16.53 0.46
N GLU A 148 5.96 15.43 0.87
CA GLU A 148 6.85 14.64 0.02
C GLU A 148 6.08 13.71 -0.92
N GLU A 149 4.85 13.31 -0.57
CA GLU A 149 4.07 12.33 -1.33
C GLU A 149 3.91 12.72 -2.82
N PRO A 150 3.55 13.96 -3.20
CA PRO A 150 3.50 14.39 -4.60
C PRO A 150 4.84 14.24 -5.34
N HIS A 151 5.95 14.44 -4.64
CA HIS A 151 7.31 14.45 -5.17
C HIS A 151 7.96 13.06 -5.23
N VAL A 152 7.19 11.99 -5.04
CA VAL A 152 7.62 10.60 -5.26
C VAL A 152 7.52 10.26 -6.75
N ASN A 153 8.65 10.11 -7.42
CA ASN A 153 8.77 9.85 -8.86
C ASN A 153 9.95 8.91 -9.16
N TRP A 154 10.12 8.55 -10.43
CA TRP A 154 11.31 7.82 -10.91
C TRP A 154 12.58 8.67 -10.83
N PHE A 155 13.66 8.10 -10.31
CA PHE A 155 14.97 8.76 -10.20
C PHE A 155 15.74 8.77 -11.53
N LYS A 156 15.64 7.68 -12.30
CA LYS A 156 16.22 7.53 -13.64
C LYS A 156 15.10 7.29 -14.65
N LYS A 157 15.40 7.38 -15.95
CA LYS A 157 14.46 7.00 -17.01
C LYS A 157 13.80 5.66 -16.66
N PRO A 158 12.45 5.56 -16.73
CA PRO A 158 11.76 4.33 -16.39
C PRO A 158 12.28 3.20 -17.27
N ILE A 159 12.45 2.01 -16.69
CA ILE A 159 12.83 0.82 -17.44
C ILE A 159 11.77 0.62 -18.53
N ALA A 160 12.20 0.53 -19.80
CA ALA A 160 11.31 0.36 -20.94
C ALA A 160 10.34 -0.81 -20.68
N GLY A 161 9.03 -0.51 -20.70
CA GLY A 161 7.95 -1.46 -20.38
C GLY A 161 7.13 -1.15 -19.13
N ALA A 162 7.49 -0.14 -18.32
CA ALA A 162 6.72 0.25 -17.13
C ALA A 162 5.54 1.20 -17.42
N ASN A 163 5.53 1.88 -18.57
CA ASN A 163 4.48 2.82 -18.97
C ASN A 163 3.81 2.37 -20.27
N ALA A 164 2.77 1.54 -20.15
CA ALA A 164 1.71 1.43 -21.14
C ALA A 164 0.40 1.61 -20.38
N GLY A 165 -0.05 2.86 -20.23
CA GLY A 165 -1.29 3.17 -19.52
C GLY A 165 -1.20 4.42 -18.64
N GLY A 166 -1.07 5.59 -19.27
CA GLY A 166 -1.32 6.88 -18.62
C GLY A 166 -1.71 7.89 -19.70
N PRO A 167 -2.95 8.44 -19.68
CA PRO A 167 -3.39 9.38 -20.70
C PRO A 167 -2.89 10.77 -20.34
N ASN A 168 -2.00 11.33 -21.16
CA ASN A 168 -2.10 12.70 -21.67
C ASN A 168 -0.84 13.11 -22.45
N GLY A 169 -1.06 13.40 -23.74
CA GLY A 169 -0.83 14.74 -24.30
C GLY A 169 0.61 15.17 -24.51
N GLY A 170 1.08 15.00 -25.75
CA GLY A 170 2.27 15.67 -26.27
C GLY A 170 2.83 14.95 -27.49
N GLU A 171 2.17 15.06 -28.63
CA GLU A 171 2.80 14.77 -29.93
C GLU A 171 4.03 15.68 -30.12
N PRO A 172 5.14 15.12 -30.62
CA PRO A 172 5.95 15.85 -31.56
C PRO A 172 5.83 15.24 -32.95
N ALA A 173 5.32 16.06 -33.86
CA ALA A 173 5.43 15.89 -35.30
C ALA A 173 6.87 15.57 -35.72
N SER A 174 7.06 14.52 -36.52
CA SER A 174 7.97 14.54 -37.67
C SER A 174 7.72 13.31 -38.53
N HIS A 175 6.98 13.57 -39.60
CA HIS A 175 6.82 12.68 -40.73
C HIS A 175 8.15 12.66 -41.52
N SER A 176 8.67 11.48 -41.83
CA SER A 176 9.46 11.26 -43.04
C SER A 176 9.25 9.80 -43.47
N PRO A 177 8.54 9.55 -44.58
CA PRO A 177 8.28 8.20 -45.06
C PRO A 177 9.53 7.66 -45.76
N HIS A 178 9.97 6.46 -45.37
CA HIS A 178 10.96 5.71 -46.15
C HIS A 178 10.32 5.17 -47.44
N PRO A 179 11.01 5.23 -48.58
CA PRO A 179 10.48 4.77 -49.86
C PRO A 179 10.35 3.25 -49.89
N THR A 180 9.17 2.81 -50.29
CA THR A 180 8.82 1.43 -50.59
C THR A 180 9.56 0.95 -51.84
N HIS A 181 10.39 -0.08 -51.70
CA HIS A 181 10.82 -0.88 -52.85
C HIS A 181 9.76 -1.95 -53.14
N SER A 182 9.06 -1.72 -54.25
CA SER A 182 8.28 -2.71 -55.00
C SER A 182 9.20 -3.79 -55.58
N ALA A 183 8.74 -5.05 -55.54
CA ALA A 183 8.83 -6.10 -56.58
C ALA A 183 9.22 -7.50 -56.05
N HIS A 184 8.23 -8.39 -55.96
CA HIS A 184 8.19 -9.80 -56.43
C HIS A 184 6.98 -10.49 -55.75
N ALA A 185 5.87 -10.78 -56.45
CA ALA A 185 5.62 -11.77 -57.52
C ALA A 185 5.53 -13.22 -57.01
N ALA A 186 4.52 -13.95 -57.52
CA ALA A 186 4.05 -15.32 -57.24
C ALA A 186 3.14 -15.45 -56.00
N GLN A 187 1.79 -15.46 -56.09
CA GLN A 187 0.90 -16.43 -56.75
C GLN A 187 1.32 -17.88 -56.50
N HIS A 188 0.66 -18.56 -55.56
CA HIS A 188 0.32 -19.98 -55.64
C HIS A 188 -1.02 -20.22 -54.93
N SER A 189 -2.03 -20.44 -55.76
CA SER A 189 -3.32 -21.02 -55.44
C SER A 189 -3.20 -22.54 -55.35
N HIS A 190 -3.68 -23.14 -54.26
CA HIS A 190 -4.33 -24.45 -54.37
C HIS A 190 -5.31 -24.65 -53.22
N ALA A 191 -6.57 -24.84 -53.60
CA ALA A 191 -7.68 -25.25 -52.77
C ALA A 191 -7.90 -26.75 -52.95
N VAL A 192 -8.07 -27.50 -51.85
CA VAL A 192 -8.92 -28.71 -51.80
C VAL A 192 -9.52 -28.83 -50.39
N HIS A 193 -10.84 -28.73 -50.31
CA HIS A 193 -11.76 -29.08 -49.21
C HIS A 193 -12.08 -30.60 -49.24
N PRO A 194 -12.99 -31.21 -48.43
CA PRO A 194 -13.47 -31.02 -47.04
C PRO A 194 -13.66 -32.38 -46.27
N ALA A 195 -14.39 -32.33 -45.13
CA ALA A 195 -15.08 -33.42 -44.39
C ALA A 195 -14.22 -34.17 -43.33
N HIS A 196 -14.66 -34.43 -42.09
CA HIS A 196 -15.99 -34.83 -41.64
C HIS A 196 -16.17 -34.63 -40.10
N ALA A 197 -17.42 -34.40 -39.70
CA ALA A 197 -18.08 -34.86 -38.46
C ALA A 197 -17.84 -34.16 -37.09
N ALA A 198 -18.79 -33.28 -36.73
CA ALA A 198 -19.35 -33.18 -35.36
C ALA A 198 -20.47 -34.26 -35.19
N PRO A 199 -21.28 -34.36 -34.11
CA PRO A 199 -21.33 -33.66 -32.81
C PRO A 199 -21.66 -34.58 -31.59
N LYS A 200 -21.66 -34.02 -30.36
CA LYS A 200 -22.67 -34.24 -29.27
C LYS A 200 -22.25 -33.44 -28.03
N ALA A 201 -22.99 -32.37 -27.72
CA ALA A 201 -24.11 -32.30 -26.76
C ALA A 201 -23.60 -31.81 -25.38
N GLU A 202 -23.72 -30.53 -25.04
CA GLU A 202 -24.94 -29.87 -24.53
C GLU A 202 -25.31 -30.33 -23.12
N LYS A 203 -25.02 -29.48 -22.12
CA LYS A 203 -26.08 -28.93 -21.26
C LYS A 203 -25.60 -27.68 -20.53
N ALA A 204 -26.43 -26.66 -20.69
CA ALA A 204 -26.31 -25.35 -20.11
C ALA A 204 -27.19 -25.23 -18.85
N VAL A 205 -26.97 -24.13 -18.11
CA VAL A 205 -27.94 -23.42 -17.26
C VAL A 205 -28.33 -24.08 -15.92
N ALA A 206 -27.95 -23.44 -14.80
CA ALA A 206 -28.91 -22.75 -13.90
C ALA A 206 -28.22 -22.28 -12.59
N SER A 207 -28.04 -20.97 -12.45
CA SER A 207 -28.40 -20.27 -11.19
C SER A 207 -29.77 -19.66 -11.44
N PRO A 208 -30.74 -19.81 -10.53
CA PRO A 208 -30.97 -18.85 -9.44
C PRO A 208 -31.26 -19.63 -8.13
N GLU A 209 -31.43 -19.11 -6.91
CA GLU A 209 -32.10 -17.92 -6.41
C GLU A 209 -31.88 -17.90 -4.87
N LYS A 210 -31.72 -16.72 -4.26
CA LYS A 210 -32.06 -16.47 -2.84
C LYS A 210 -33.54 -16.09 -2.82
N PRO A 211 -34.35 -16.51 -1.83
CA PRO A 211 -34.74 -15.54 -0.78
C PRO A 211 -35.12 -16.14 0.59
N ALA A 212 -35.51 -15.24 1.51
CA ALA A 212 -36.03 -15.40 2.89
C ALA A 212 -34.95 -15.44 3.99
N ALA A 213 -34.65 -14.37 4.72
CA ALA A 213 -35.50 -13.57 5.62
C ALA A 213 -36.19 -14.42 6.70
N VAL A 214 -35.54 -14.55 7.85
CA VAL A 214 -36.17 -14.93 9.12
C VAL A 214 -35.91 -13.77 10.08
N GLU A 215 -36.96 -12.99 10.30
CA GLU A 215 -37.11 -11.95 11.34
C GLU A 215 -37.09 -12.59 12.75
N PRO A 216 -36.88 -11.80 13.82
CA PRO A 216 -36.42 -12.29 15.12
C PRO A 216 -37.57 -12.86 15.96
N VAL A 217 -37.30 -13.92 16.71
CA VAL A 217 -38.19 -14.37 17.79
C VAL A 217 -37.99 -13.45 18.99
N GLU A 218 -38.93 -12.52 19.14
CA GLU A 218 -39.21 -11.84 20.40
C GLU A 218 -39.70 -12.89 21.42
N ASN A 219 -38.95 -13.07 22.51
CA ASN A 219 -39.48 -13.67 23.73
C ASN A 219 -39.49 -12.57 24.80
N SER A 220 -40.61 -11.86 24.84
CA SER A 220 -41.03 -11.01 25.93
C SER A 220 -41.86 -11.79 26.96
N VAL A 221 -41.71 -11.42 28.24
CA VAL A 221 -42.62 -11.66 29.38
C VAL A 221 -42.50 -13.09 29.96
N THR A 222 -42.17 -13.30 31.24
CA THR A 222 -42.94 -12.93 32.44
C THR A 222 -42.11 -12.90 33.74
N ALA A 223 -42.48 -11.92 34.58
CA ALA A 223 -42.44 -11.81 36.05
C ALA A 223 -41.09 -11.77 36.79
#